data_AF-A0A925FQE3-F1
#
_entry.id   AF-A0A925FQE3-F1
#
_cell.length_a   1.000
_cell.length_b   1.000
_cell.length_c   1.000
_cell.angle_alpha   90.00
_cell.angle_beta   90.00
_cell.angle_gamma   90.00
#
_symmetry.space_group_name_H-M   'P 1'
#
loop_
_entity.id
_entity.type
_entity.pdbx_description
1 polymer ?
#
loop_
_entity_poly.entity_id
_entity_poly.type
_entity_poly.pdbx_seq_one_letter_code
_entity_poly.pdbx_strand_id
1 'polypeptide(L)' 'KIPVEKKLKGLKLSADDLLALAMNGGEDYVLLFTADKKKISTLNLSSFFEIGEVTANVGVIELISDGQQRILEPKGYRHF' A
#
# COMPACT_ATOMS: atom_id res chain seq x y z
N LYS A 1 4.75 -5.73 -0.96
CA LYS A 1 3.56 -6.24 -1.69
C LYS A 1 2.33 -5.65 -1.01
N ILE A 2 1.46 -5.00 -1.77
CA ILE A 2 0.23 -4.40 -1.22
C ILE A 2 -0.82 -5.51 -0.99
N PRO A 3 -1.46 -5.58 0.20
CA PRO A 3 -2.53 -6.54 0.44
C PRO A 3 -3.80 -6.15 -0.34
N VAL A 4 -4.43 -7.15 -0.96
CA VAL A 4 -5.69 -6.97 -1.70
C VAL A 4 -6.67 -8.06 -1.25
N GLU A 5 -7.91 -7.67 -1.00
CA GLU A 5 -8.94 -8.60 -0.54
C GLU A 5 -9.17 -9.76 -1.53
N LYS A 6 -9.38 -10.97 -1.00
CA LYS A 6 -9.63 -12.16 -1.82
C LYS A 6 -10.87 -12.03 -2.70
N LYS A 7 -11.88 -11.25 -2.25
CA LYS A 7 -13.12 -11.03 -3.00
C LYS A 7 -12.89 -10.29 -4.33
N LEU A 8 -11.86 -9.44 -4.39
CA LEU A 8 -11.49 -8.72 -5.61
C LEU A 8 -10.87 -9.64 -6.68
N LYS A 9 -10.33 -10.81 -6.30
CA LYS A 9 -9.77 -11.79 -7.25
C LYS A 9 -10.84 -12.40 -8.17
N GLY A 10 -12.11 -12.37 -7.78
CA GLY A 10 -13.22 -12.88 -8.59
C GLY A 10 -13.58 -11.99 -9.78
N LEU A 11 -13.10 -10.75 -9.82
CA LEU A 11 -13.50 -9.72 -10.79
C LEU A 11 -12.73 -9.77 -12.13
N LYS A 12 -11.88 -10.77 -12.37
CA LYS A 12 -11.01 -10.88 -13.56
C LYS A 12 -10.22 -9.58 -13.87
N LEU A 13 -9.80 -8.88 -12.83
CA LEU A 13 -8.99 -7.67 -12.94
C LEU A 13 -7.53 -8.01 -13.23
N SER A 14 -6.84 -7.15 -13.98
CA SER A 14 -5.40 -7.26 -14.14
C SER A 14 -4.68 -6.93 -12.83
N ALA A 15 -3.38 -7.26 -12.74
CA ALA A 15 -2.57 -6.88 -11.58
C ALA A 15 -2.51 -5.35 -11.40
N ASP A 16 -2.45 -4.61 -12.50
CA ASP A 16 -2.43 -3.15 -12.51
C ASP A 16 -3.76 -2.56 -12.04
N ASP A 17 -4.90 -3.14 -12.43
CA ASP A 17 -6.22 -2.70 -11.97
C ASP A 17 -6.37 -2.91 -10.46
N LEU A 18 -5.94 -4.07 -9.96
CA LEU A 18 -5.98 -4.37 -8.52
C LEU A 18 -5.09 -3.41 -7.73
N LEU A 19 -3.90 -3.09 -8.25
CA LEU A 19 -3.01 -2.11 -7.64
C LEU A 19 -3.60 -0.71 -7.68
N ALA A 20 -4.23 -0.32 -8.80
CA ALA A 20 -4.88 0.97 -8.94
C ALA A 20 -6.01 1.15 -7.92
N LEU A 21 -6.82 0.11 -7.69
CA LEU A 21 -7.85 0.10 -6.65
C LEU A 21 -7.25 0.20 -5.25
N ALA A 22 -6.23 -0.60 -4.94
CA ALA A 22 -5.63 -0.61 -3.61
C ALA A 22 -4.93 0.73 -3.26
N MET A 23 -4.45 1.48 -4.26
CA MET A 23 -3.78 2.76 -4.05
C MET A 23 -4.74 3.96 -4.07
N ASN A 24 -5.82 3.90 -4.86
CA ASN A 24 -6.65 5.07 -5.16
C ASN A 24 -8.15 4.89 -4.92
N GLY A 25 -8.60 3.70 -4.48
CA GLY A 25 -10.01 3.40 -4.26
C GLY A 25 -10.60 4.23 -3.13
N GLY A 26 -9.90 4.29 -1.99
CA GLY A 26 -10.39 4.98 -0.80
C GLY A 26 -11.55 4.22 -0.12
N GLU A 27 -12.10 4.81 0.94
CA GLU A 27 -13.22 4.24 1.72
C GLU A 27 -12.97 2.83 2.30
N ASP A 28 -11.71 2.40 2.41
CA ASP A 28 -11.34 1.12 3.02
C ASP A 28 -11.44 1.13 4.55
N TYR A 29 -11.40 2.32 5.18
CA TYR A 29 -11.40 2.51 6.63
C TYR A 29 -10.32 1.69 7.38
N VAL A 30 -9.21 1.41 6.72
CA VAL A 30 -8.05 0.69 7.29
C VAL A 30 -7.05 1.63 7.95
N LEU A 31 -6.19 1.07 8.81
CA LEU A 31 -5.09 1.81 9.43
C LEU A 31 -3.83 1.75 8.57
N LEU A 32 -3.26 2.90 8.27
CA LEU A 32 -1.89 3.06 7.77
C LEU A 32 -1.04 3.69 8.85
N PHE A 33 0.01 3.01 9.28
CA PHE A 33 0.91 3.48 10.34
C PHE A 33 2.35 3.05 10.08
N THR A 34 3.26 3.61 10.86
CA THR A 34 4.69 3.27 10.85
C THR A 34 5.10 2.79 12.22
N ALA A 35 6.11 1.91 12.28
CA ALA A 35 6.69 1.48 13.54
C ALA A 35 8.12 0.96 13.33
N ASP A 36 8.90 0.95 14.42
CA ASP A 36 10.28 0.44 14.41
C ASP A 36 10.28 -1.08 14.20
N LYS A 37 11.05 -1.57 13.22
CA LYS A 37 11.12 -2.98 12.86
C LYS A 37 11.45 -3.89 14.06
N LYS A 38 12.30 -3.44 14.99
CA LYS A 38 12.68 -4.21 16.20
C LYS A 38 11.52 -4.31 17.19
N LYS A 39 10.64 -3.30 17.24
CA LYS A 39 9.43 -3.33 18.09
C LYS A 39 8.33 -4.20 17.49
N ILE A 40 8.23 -4.23 16.16
CA ILE A 40 7.22 -5.04 15.47
C ILE A 40 7.59 -6.52 15.45
N SER A 41 8.89 -6.87 15.39
CA SER A 41 9.34 -8.27 15.35
C SER A 41 8.91 -9.10 16.56
N THR A 42 8.51 -8.47 17.65
CA THR A 42 7.99 -9.13 18.87
C THR A 42 6.47 -9.27 18.88
N LEU A 43 5.76 -8.72 17.89
CA LEU A 43 4.31 -8.77 17.77
C LEU A 43 3.87 -9.89 16.82
N ASN A 44 2.67 -10.42 17.04
CA ASN A 44 2.06 -11.34 16.08
C ASN A 44 1.63 -10.56 14.82
N LEU A 45 2.36 -10.77 13.74
CA LEU A 45 2.16 -10.08 12.47
C LEU A 45 0.96 -10.58 11.66
N SER A 46 0.21 -11.58 12.13
CA SER A 46 -0.91 -12.14 11.35
C SER A 46 -2.03 -11.15 11.03
N SER A 47 -2.08 -10.00 11.72
CA SER A 47 -3.09 -8.96 11.52
C SER A 47 -2.61 -7.75 10.71
N PHE A 48 -1.34 -7.69 10.29
CA PHE A 48 -0.78 -6.52 9.61
C PHE A 48 0.06 -6.91 8.41
N PHE A 49 0.22 -5.97 7.48
CA PHE A 49 1.06 -6.15 6.31
C PHE A 49 2.13 -5.06 6.26
N GLU A 50 3.41 -5.44 6.24
CA GLU A 50 4.48 -4.51 5.91
C GLU A 50 4.40 -4.21 4.41
N ILE A 51 4.13 -2.95 4.07
CA ILE A 51 3.94 -2.50 2.69
C ILE A 51 5.04 -1.59 2.17
N GLY A 52 5.99 -1.19 3.03
CA GLY A 52 7.08 -0.31 2.67
C GLY A 52 7.88 0.13 3.90
N GLU A 53 8.72 1.14 3.70
CA GLU A 53 9.57 1.70 4.75
C GLU A 53 9.64 3.23 4.65
N VAL A 54 9.81 3.89 5.80
CA VAL A 54 10.08 5.32 5.86
C VAL A 54 11.56 5.55 5.64
N THR A 55 11.90 6.44 4.73
CA THR A 55 13.29 6.80 4.39
C THR A 55 13.58 8.26 4.74
N ALA A 56 14.83 8.68 4.53
CA ALA A 56 15.22 10.08 4.69
C ALA A 56 14.74 10.99 3.52
N ASN A 57 14.08 10.44 2.49
CA ASN A 57 13.63 11.20 1.33
C ASN A 57 12.27 11.89 1.61
N VAL A 58 12.33 13.11 2.13
CA VAL A 58 11.15 13.85 2.61
C VAL A 58 10.25 14.27 1.45
N GLY A 59 8.94 14.04 1.60
CA GLY A 59 7.92 14.50 0.66
C GLY A 59 7.77 13.65 -0.61
N VAL A 60 8.50 12.53 -0.70
CA VAL A 60 8.46 11.62 -1.85
C VAL A 60 7.87 10.27 -1.41
N ILE A 61 6.95 9.75 -2.21
CA ILE A 61 6.48 8.37 -2.10
C ILE A 61 6.94 7.64 -3.35
N GLU A 62 7.63 6.52 -3.17
CA GLU A 62 8.15 5.72 -4.27
C GLU A 62 7.47 4.36 -4.29
N LEU A 63 6.99 3.97 -5.45
CA LEU A 63 6.43 2.66 -5.70
C LEU A 63 7.46 1.80 -6.42
N ILE A 64 7.84 0.69 -5.78
CA ILE A 64 8.68 -0.34 -6.37
C ILE A 64 7.78 -1.51 -6.79
N SER A 65 7.64 -1.71 -8.10
CA SER A 65 6.89 -2.83 -8.70
C SER A 65 7.65 -3.39 -9.89
N ASP A 66 7.68 -4.71 -10.04
CA ASP A 66 8.30 -5.39 -11.19
C ASP A 66 9.77 -4.99 -11.43
N GLY A 67 10.50 -4.70 -10.36
CA GLY A 67 11.90 -4.25 -10.40
C GLY A 67 12.09 -2.80 -10.84
N GLN A 68 11.00 -2.07 -11.10
CA GLN A 68 11.04 -0.66 -11.45
C GLN A 68 10.63 0.23 -10.27
N GLN A 69 11.31 1.36 -10.15
CA GLN A 69 11.01 2.41 -9.18
C GLN A 69 10.37 3.59 -9.91
N ARG A 70 9.25 4.08 -9.37
CA ARG A 70 8.58 5.29 -9.88
C ARG A 70 8.07 6.14 -8.72
N ILE A 71 8.06 7.45 -8.92
CA ILE A 71 7.39 8.38 -8.00
C ILE A 71 5.89 8.09 -8.07
N LEU A 72 5.29 7.92 -6.90
CA LEU A 72 3.85 7.77 -6.77
C LEU A 72 3.23 9.14 -6.54
N GLU A 73 2.70 9.71 -7.62
CA GLU A 73 1.94 10.96 -7.55
C GLU A 73 0.67 10.73 -6.71
N PRO A 74 0.37 11.62 -5.74
CA PRO A 74 -0.81 11.50 -4.91
C PRO A 74 -2.06 11.59 -5.77
N LYS A 75 -2.88 10.54 -5.69
CA LYS A 75 -4.17 10.42 -6.36
C LYS A 75 -5.18 9.91 -5.32
N GLY A 76 -6.44 10.25 -5.52
CA GLY A 76 -7.50 9.90 -4.59
C GLY A 76 -8.58 10.96 -4.57
N TYR A 77 -9.57 10.74 -3.72
CA TYR A 77 -10.72 11.63 -3.61
C TYR A 77 -10.29 13.03 -3.15
N ARG A 78 -10.72 14.03 -3.91
CA ARG A 78 -10.61 15.46 -3.57
C ARG A 78 -12.00 16.05 -3.75
N HIS A 79 -12.50 16.74 -2.72
CA HIS A 79 -13.85 17.28 -2.73
C HIS A 79 -14.07 18.34 -3.83
N PHE A 80 -13.01 19.07 -4.23
CA PHE A 80 -13.03 20.17 -5.20
C PHE A 80 -11.75 20.13 -6.06
#